data_AF-A0A8J4Y1I2-F1
#
_entry.id   AF-A0A8J4Y1I2-F1
#
_cell.length_a   1.000
_cell.length_b   1.000
_cell.length_c   1.000
_cell.angle_alpha   90.00
_cell.angle_beta   90.00
_cell.angle_gamma   90.00
#
_symmetry.space_group_name_H-M   'P 1'
#
loop_
_entity.id
_entity.type
_entity.pdbx_description
1 polymer ?
#
loop_
_entity_poly.entity_id
_entity_poly.type
_entity_poly.pdbx_seq_one_letter_code
_entity_poly.pdbx_strand_id
1 'polypeptide(L)'
;MTLRDVTLAVTPMVAQFWDMARIPMIRKDNIVTKIEKLHREYELLKKGRYRRSEAQISKEKDFEVLLDNLFDVAHGNALTMMTNQEDKEFLLAQREPGRRGRMGGVDSVLAAQETRQSLRLEKAAAFSARKQEEAAASSSVAQLESSPSSSSNIQLLSQMKNTEQLEERVLRSGRNGPRRTSSLQHWRPRWIEPS
;
A
#
# COMPACT_ATOMS: atom_id res chain seq x y z
N MET A 1 19.74 -22.16 -15.75
CA MET A 1 19.00 -21.28 -14.83
C MET A 1 19.81 -21.17 -13.54
N THR A 2 20.24 -19.97 -13.19
CA THR A 2 21.07 -19.75 -11.99
C THR A 2 20.19 -19.56 -10.74
N LEU A 3 20.76 -19.70 -9.54
CA LEU A 3 20.06 -19.40 -8.28
C LEU A 3 19.48 -17.98 -8.29
N ARG A 4 20.24 -17.02 -8.82
CA ARG A 4 19.82 -15.62 -8.91
C ARG A 4 18.59 -15.47 -9.80
N ASP A 5 18.54 -16.15 -10.95
CA ASP A 5 17.38 -16.11 -11.86
C ASP A 5 16.12 -16.65 -11.17
N VAL A 6 16.23 -17.79 -10.47
CA VAL A 6 15.13 -18.37 -9.69
C VAL A 6 14.67 -17.40 -8.60
N THR A 7 15.63 -16.82 -7.88
CA THR A 7 15.33 -15.91 -6.77
C THR A 7 14.64 -14.65 -7.25
N LEU A 8 15.08 -14.08 -8.37
CA LEU A 8 14.44 -12.93 -9.01
C LEU A 8 13.02 -13.24 -9.46
N ALA A 9 12.77 -14.45 -9.98
CA ALA A 9 11.42 -14.89 -10.37
C ALA A 9 10.48 -15.08 -9.16
N VAL A 10 11.01 -15.54 -8.02
CA VAL A 10 10.22 -15.81 -6.81
C VAL A 10 10.00 -14.58 -5.93
N THR A 11 10.92 -13.61 -5.96
CA THR A 11 10.85 -12.40 -5.12
C THR A 11 9.52 -11.62 -5.27
N PRO A 12 8.95 -11.43 -6.47
CA PRO A 12 7.64 -10.79 -6.62
C PRO A 12 6.50 -11.53 -5.93
N MET A 13 6.52 -12.86 -5.93
CA MET A 13 5.49 -13.67 -5.27
C MET A 13 5.58 -13.52 -3.75
N VAL A 14 6.79 -13.56 -3.19
CA VAL A 14 7.00 -13.29 -1.76
C VAL A 14 6.55 -11.87 -1.43
N ALA A 15 6.93 -10.90 -2.25
CA ALA A 15 6.54 -9.51 -2.04
C ALA A 15 5.01 -9.33 -1.98
N GLN A 16 4.27 -10.00 -2.87
CA GLN A 16 2.81 -9.94 -2.89
C GLN A 16 2.18 -10.37 -1.56
N PHE A 17 2.67 -11.44 -0.93
CA PHE A 17 2.14 -11.88 0.37
C PHE A 17 2.34 -10.81 1.45
N TRP A 18 3.52 -10.21 1.52
CA TRP A 18 3.84 -9.17 2.49
C TRP A 18 3.08 -7.87 2.23
N ASP A 19 2.88 -7.52 0.95
CA ASP A 19 2.05 -6.38 0.54
C ASP A 19 0.58 -6.60 0.94
N MET A 20 0.05 -7.82 0.80
CA MET A 20 -1.30 -8.17 1.24
C MET A 20 -1.49 -8.05 2.76
N ALA A 21 -0.44 -8.33 3.54
CA ALA A 21 -0.42 -8.12 4.98
C ALA A 21 -0.04 -6.68 5.40
N ARG A 22 0.20 -5.79 4.43
CA ARG A 22 0.58 -4.38 4.65
C ARG A 22 1.84 -4.23 5.51
N ILE A 23 2.73 -5.22 5.47
CA ILE A 23 3.96 -5.18 6.23
C ILE A 23 5.07 -4.58 5.36
N PRO A 24 5.69 -3.45 5.77
CA PRO A 24 6.78 -2.86 5.03
C PRO A 24 7.93 -3.86 4.89
N MET A 25 8.43 -4.04 3.67
CA MET A 25 9.56 -4.93 3.39
C MET A 25 10.88 -4.19 3.18
N ILE A 26 11.97 -4.93 3.31
CA ILE A 26 13.26 -4.54 2.74
C ILE A 26 13.18 -4.46 1.21
N ARG A 27 14.14 -3.78 0.58
CA ARG A 27 14.27 -3.76 -0.89
C ARG A 27 14.34 -5.18 -1.46
N LYS A 28 13.71 -5.39 -2.61
CA LYS A 28 13.72 -6.68 -3.33
C LYS A 28 15.13 -7.20 -3.59
N ASP A 29 16.08 -6.33 -3.92
CA ASP A 29 17.50 -6.72 -4.10
C ASP A 29 18.13 -7.28 -2.82
N ASN A 30 17.73 -6.78 -1.65
CA ASN A 30 18.20 -7.28 -0.37
C ASN A 30 17.60 -8.66 -0.06
N ILE A 31 16.37 -8.94 -0.51
CA ILE A 31 15.77 -10.29 -0.44
C ILE A 31 16.60 -11.26 -1.27
N VAL A 32 16.94 -10.88 -2.50
CA VAL A 32 17.81 -11.70 -3.38
C VAL A 32 19.16 -11.94 -2.73
N THR A 33 19.79 -10.89 -2.20
CA THR A 33 21.09 -10.99 -1.54
C THR A 33 21.04 -11.89 -0.30
N LYS A 34 19.97 -11.81 0.49
CA LYS A 34 19.72 -12.68 1.66
C LYS A 34 19.65 -14.14 1.25
N ILE A 35 18.89 -14.47 0.21
CA ILE A 35 18.74 -15.85 -0.30
C ILE A 35 20.06 -16.38 -0.86
N GLU A 36 20.78 -15.58 -1.66
CA GLU A 36 22.09 -15.98 -2.18
C GLU A 36 23.10 -16.22 -1.05
N LYS A 37 23.07 -15.41 0.02
CA LYS A 37 23.93 -15.62 1.20
C LYS A 37 23.59 -16.92 1.92
N LEU A 38 22.31 -17.18 2.19
CA LEU A 38 21.87 -18.42 2.83
C LEU A 38 22.22 -19.66 2.00
N HIS A 39 22.05 -19.61 0.69
CA HIS A 39 22.45 -20.71 -0.18
C HIS A 39 23.97 -20.96 -0.15
N ARG A 40 24.78 -19.89 -0.11
CA ARG A 40 26.24 -20.01 0.04
C ARG A 40 26.62 -20.69 1.35
N GLU A 41 25.99 -20.29 2.46
CA GLU A 41 26.22 -20.92 3.78
C GLU A 41 25.80 -22.40 3.78
N TYR A 42 24.67 -22.73 3.18
CA TYR A 42 24.23 -24.11 2.98
C TYR A 42 25.26 -24.94 2.21
N GLU A 43 25.78 -24.44 1.09
CA GLU A 43 26.78 -25.17 0.30
C GLU A 43 28.10 -25.37 1.06
N LEU A 44 28.48 -24.44 1.94
CA LEU A 44 29.62 -24.62 2.84
C LEU A 44 29.36 -25.72 3.88
N LEU A 45 28.18 -25.73 4.50
CA LEU A 45 27.77 -26.74 5.48
C LEU A 45 27.68 -28.13 4.86
N LYS A 46 27.11 -28.22 3.66
CA LYS A 46 26.92 -29.46 2.89
C LYS A 46 28.23 -30.18 2.59
N LYS A 47 29.35 -29.46 2.46
CA LYS A 47 30.71 -30.04 2.31
C LYS A 47 31.18 -30.75 3.59
N GLY A 48 30.74 -30.25 4.75
CA GLY A 48 31.09 -30.76 6.07
C GLY A 48 30.11 -31.78 6.67
N ARG A 49 29.00 -32.10 5.99
CA ARG A 49 27.84 -32.85 6.52
C ARG A 49 28.12 -34.21 7.20
N TYR A 50 29.25 -34.85 6.90
CA TYR A 50 29.62 -36.13 7.52
C TYR A 50 30.49 -35.96 8.77
N ARG A 51 31.02 -34.76 9.02
CA ARG A 51 31.85 -34.46 10.18
C ARG A 51 30.94 -34.27 11.40
N ARG A 52 31.28 -34.94 12.50
CA ARG A 52 30.54 -34.85 13.78
C ARG A 52 31.30 -34.05 14.84
N SER A 53 32.13 -33.10 14.41
CA SER A 53 32.81 -32.20 15.36
C SER A 53 31.80 -31.21 15.97
N GLU A 54 32.04 -30.80 17.21
CA GLU A 54 31.21 -29.81 17.90
C GLU A 54 31.06 -28.52 17.10
N ALA A 55 32.13 -28.05 16.45
CA ALA A 55 32.10 -26.87 15.60
C ALA A 55 31.18 -27.03 14.37
N GLN A 56 31.09 -28.23 13.79
CA GLN A 56 30.18 -28.49 12.67
C GLN A 56 28.73 -28.52 13.15
N ILE A 57 28.46 -29.20 14.26
CA ILE A 57 27.13 -29.29 14.87
C ILE A 57 26.62 -27.90 15.26
N SER A 58 27.48 -27.05 15.86
CA SER A 58 27.13 -25.68 16.20
C SER A 58 26.72 -24.87 14.96
N LYS A 59 27.49 -24.97 13.86
CA LYS A 59 27.17 -24.25 12.62
C LYS A 59 25.89 -24.74 11.96
N GLU A 60 25.60 -26.04 12.03
CA GLU A 60 24.33 -26.60 11.53
C GLU A 60 23.16 -26.05 12.33
N LYS A 61 23.30 -25.96 13.65
CA LYS A 61 22.29 -25.40 14.55
C LYS A 61 22.07 -23.89 14.34
N ASP A 62 23.15 -23.13 14.12
CA ASP A 62 23.06 -21.71 13.76
C ASP A 62 22.35 -21.52 12.42
N PHE A 63 22.59 -22.43 11.46
CA PHE A 63 21.93 -22.40 10.16
C PHE A 63 20.45 -22.76 10.22
N GLU A 64 20.03 -23.66 11.11
CA GLU A 64 18.60 -23.93 11.37
C GLU A 64 17.87 -22.65 11.79
N VAL A 65 18.46 -21.86 12.69
CA VAL A 65 17.90 -20.57 13.12
C VAL A 65 17.82 -19.59 11.95
N LEU A 66 18.83 -19.55 11.09
CA LEU A 66 18.82 -18.71 9.89
C LEU A 66 17.73 -19.13 8.90
N LEU A 67 17.52 -20.44 8.74
CA LEU A 67 16.48 -21.02 7.89
C LEU A 67 15.08 -20.70 8.43
N ASP A 68 14.89 -20.75 9.75
CA ASP A 68 13.65 -20.33 10.38
C ASP A 68 13.36 -18.84 10.10
N ASN A 69 14.39 -18.01 10.02
CA ASN A 69 14.24 -16.58 9.71
C ASN A 69 14.32 -16.26 8.20
N LEU A 70 14.26 -17.27 7.31
CA LEU A 70 14.37 -17.08 5.86
C LEU A 70 13.31 -16.12 5.32
N PHE A 71 12.06 -16.33 5.73
CA PHE A 71 10.92 -15.56 5.23
C PHE A 71 10.70 -14.23 5.94
N ASP A 72 11.41 -13.91 7.04
CA ASP A 72 11.37 -12.56 7.62
C ASP A 72 12.13 -11.59 6.68
N VAL A 73 11.37 -10.93 5.81
CA VAL A 73 11.82 -9.88 4.89
C VAL A 73 11.25 -8.52 5.27
N ALA A 74 10.72 -8.39 6.50
CA ALA A 74 10.21 -7.12 6.99
C ALA A 74 11.32 -6.08 7.04
N HIS A 75 10.95 -4.82 6.81
CA HIS A 75 11.83 -3.69 7.06
C HIS A 75 12.25 -3.66 8.54
N GLY A 76 13.48 -3.23 8.84
CA GLY A 76 13.99 -3.17 10.22
C GLY A 76 13.10 -2.33 11.14
N ASN A 77 12.52 -1.24 10.58
CA ASN A 77 11.60 -0.34 11.29
C ASN A 77 10.11 -0.63 11.01
N ALA A 78 9.77 -1.83 10.50
CA ALA A 78 8.39 -2.15 10.11
C ALA A 78 7.37 -1.89 11.23
N LEU A 79 7.68 -2.29 12.47
CA LEU A 79 6.80 -2.09 13.63
C LEU A 79 6.47 -0.61 13.93
N THR A 80 7.39 0.30 13.63
CA THR A 80 7.20 1.75 13.80
C THR A 80 6.42 2.36 12.63
N MET A 81 6.62 1.83 11.43
CA MET A 81 5.94 2.29 10.21
C MET A 81 4.47 1.87 10.16
N MET A 82 4.14 0.72 10.76
CA MET A 82 2.78 0.19 10.80
C MET A 82 1.94 0.95 11.84
N THR A 83 0.67 1.19 11.52
CA THR A 83 -0.29 1.84 12.44
C THR A 83 -1.24 0.83 13.07
N ASN A 84 -1.61 -0.21 12.32
CA ASN A 84 -2.48 -1.28 12.79
C ASN A 84 -1.74 -2.14 13.84
N GLN A 85 -2.38 -2.34 14.99
CA GLN A 85 -1.85 -3.13 16.09
C GLN A 85 -1.88 -4.64 15.79
N GLU A 86 -2.90 -5.12 15.08
CA GLU A 86 -3.03 -6.53 14.69
C GLU A 86 -1.88 -6.96 13.76
N ASP A 87 -1.56 -6.12 12.76
CA ASP A 87 -0.47 -6.40 11.84
C ASP A 87 0.91 -6.40 12.56
N LYS A 88 1.07 -5.57 13.60
CA LYS A 88 2.28 -5.57 14.45
C LYS A 88 2.40 -6.84 15.27
N GLU A 89 1.31 -7.26 15.91
CA GLU A 89 1.24 -8.50 16.68
C GLU A 89 1.50 -9.72 15.80
N PHE A 90 0.98 -9.69 14.57
CA PHE A 90 1.28 -10.69 13.57
C PHE A 90 2.78 -10.75 13.23
N LEU A 91 3.43 -9.60 12.96
CA LEU A 91 4.86 -9.56 12.67
C LEU A 91 5.70 -10.07 13.87
N LEU A 92 5.30 -9.75 15.10
CA LEU A 92 5.95 -10.28 16.30
C LEU A 92 5.77 -11.81 16.40
N ALA A 93 4.56 -12.32 16.14
CA ALA A 93 4.28 -13.76 16.13
C ALA A 93 5.03 -14.51 15.02
N GLN A 94 5.37 -13.86 13.90
CA GLN A 94 6.27 -14.41 12.86
C GLN A 94 7.72 -14.53 13.34
N ARG A 95 8.16 -13.65 14.25
CA ARG A 95 9.53 -13.62 14.78
C ARG A 95 9.71 -14.48 16.03
N GLU A 96 8.62 -14.93 16.64
CA GLU A 96 8.65 -15.87 17.76
C GLU A 96 9.23 -17.23 17.33
N PRO A 97 10.13 -17.84 18.14
CA PRO A 97 10.57 -19.22 17.91
C PRO A 97 9.36 -20.18 17.81
N GLY A 98 9.35 -21.04 16.80
CA GLY A 98 8.24 -21.96 16.55
C GLY A 98 7.06 -21.39 15.75
N ARG A 99 7.04 -20.07 15.47
CA ARG A 99 6.08 -19.38 14.58
C ARG A 99 4.62 -19.74 14.82
N ARG A 100 3.99 -19.03 15.76
CA ARG A 100 2.57 -19.22 16.11
C ARG A 100 1.59 -18.75 15.03
N GLY A 101 2.02 -17.86 14.13
CA GLY A 101 1.16 -17.26 13.09
C GLY A 101 1.41 -17.78 11.68
N ARG A 102 0.41 -17.69 10.81
CA ARG A 102 0.54 -17.81 9.34
C ARG A 102 -0.16 -16.66 8.65
N MET A 103 0.38 -16.21 7.51
CA MET A 103 -0.22 -15.14 6.71
C MET A 103 -1.65 -15.53 6.27
N GLY A 104 -2.64 -14.76 6.71
CA GLY A 104 -4.06 -14.93 6.35
C GLY A 104 -4.48 -14.08 5.15
N GLY A 105 -5.76 -14.14 4.78
CA GLY A 105 -6.33 -13.31 3.70
C GLY A 105 -6.38 -11.82 4.04
N VAL A 106 -6.60 -10.98 3.02
CA VAL A 106 -6.64 -9.51 3.15
C VAL A 106 -7.77 -9.05 4.07
N ASP A 107 -7.50 -8.10 4.98
CA ASP A 107 -8.54 -7.39 5.74
C ASP A 107 -9.37 -6.51 4.79
N SER A 108 -10.54 -7.03 4.43
CA SER A 108 -11.50 -6.37 3.54
C SER A 108 -12.01 -5.02 4.06
N VAL A 109 -12.10 -4.83 5.38
CA VAL A 109 -12.61 -3.60 5.98
C VAL A 109 -11.57 -2.50 5.84
N LEU A 110 -10.33 -2.80 6.21
CA LEU A 110 -9.23 -1.85 6.09
C LEU A 110 -8.92 -1.52 4.63
N ALA A 111 -8.97 -2.52 3.73
CA ALA A 111 -8.83 -2.30 2.29
C ALA A 111 -9.87 -1.31 1.75
N ALA A 112 -11.15 -1.46 2.13
CA ALA A 112 -12.21 -0.55 1.71
C ALA A 112 -12.05 0.87 2.29
N GLN A 113 -11.44 1.03 3.48
CA GLN A 113 -11.16 2.35 4.05
C GLN A 113 -10.07 3.07 3.25
N GLU A 114 -8.99 2.38 2.91
CA GLU A 114 -7.88 2.96 2.13
C GLU A 114 -8.29 3.33 0.72
N THR A 115 -9.07 2.48 0.03
CA THR A 115 -9.61 2.84 -1.30
C THR A 115 -10.43 4.13 -1.24
N ARG A 116 -11.21 4.33 -0.16
CA ARG A 116 -11.96 5.57 0.04
C ARG A 116 -11.05 6.76 0.33
N GLN A 117 -9.96 6.56 1.07
CA GLN A 117 -8.99 7.61 1.35
C GLN A 117 -8.19 8.00 0.10
N SER A 118 -7.73 7.03 -0.70
CA SER A 118 -6.98 7.27 -1.94
C SER A 118 -7.83 8.05 -2.95
N LEU A 119 -9.09 7.66 -3.15
CA LEU A 119 -10.03 8.38 -4.02
C LEU A 119 -10.27 9.83 -3.55
N ARG A 120 -10.25 10.09 -2.24
CA ARG A 120 -10.38 11.45 -1.69
C ARG A 120 -9.13 12.27 -1.97
N LEU A 121 -7.95 11.69 -1.77
CA LEU A 121 -6.67 12.35 -2.04
C LEU A 121 -6.50 12.66 -3.53
N GLU A 122 -6.86 11.72 -4.41
CA GLU A 122 -6.83 11.91 -5.86
C GLU A 122 -7.76 13.04 -6.31
N LYS A 123 -9.01 13.07 -5.81
CA LYS A 123 -9.95 14.16 -6.10
C LYS A 123 -9.47 15.51 -5.60
N ALA A 124 -8.89 15.56 -4.41
CA ALA A 124 -8.32 16.79 -3.86
C ALA A 124 -7.12 17.28 -4.68
N ALA A 125 -6.24 16.36 -5.09
CA ALA A 125 -5.10 16.66 -5.96
C ALA A 125 -5.58 17.18 -7.32
N ALA A 126 -6.54 16.52 -7.97
CA ALA A 126 -7.12 16.95 -9.23
C ALA A 126 -7.77 18.35 -9.13
N PHE A 127 -8.49 18.62 -8.05
CA PHE A 127 -9.06 19.95 -7.80
C PHE A 127 -7.98 21.02 -7.64
N SER A 128 -6.91 20.73 -6.90
CA SER A 128 -5.79 21.66 -6.71
C SER A 128 -5.02 21.92 -8.01
N ALA A 129 -4.80 20.88 -8.84
CA ALA A 129 -4.13 20.99 -10.14
C ALA A 129 -4.93 21.87 -11.10
N ARG A 130 -6.25 21.64 -11.19
CA ARG A 130 -7.13 22.48 -12.02
C ARG A 130 -7.10 23.95 -11.59
N LYS A 131 -7.12 24.22 -10.29
CA LYS A 131 -7.04 25.59 -9.77
C LYS A 131 -5.70 26.27 -10.08
N GLN A 132 -4.59 25.51 -10.06
CA GLN A 132 -3.28 26.02 -10.46
C GLN A 132 -3.21 26.32 -11.96
N GLU A 133 -3.80 25.47 -12.79
CA GLU A 133 -3.89 25.69 -14.24
C GLU A 133 -4.75 26.91 -14.59
N GLU A 134 -5.91 27.08 -13.96
CA GLU A 134 -6.75 28.27 -14.13
C GLU A 134 -6.05 29.56 -13.65
N ALA A 135 -5.27 29.49 -12.56
CA ALA A 135 -4.47 30.62 -12.08
C ALA A 135 -3.31 30.95 -13.03
N ALA A 136 -2.63 29.94 -13.59
CA ALA A 136 -1.56 30.14 -14.56
C ALA A 136 -2.10 30.71 -15.89
N ALA A 137 -3.24 30.21 -16.37
CA ALA A 137 -3.93 30.74 -17.55
C ALA A 137 -4.40 32.19 -17.34
N SER A 138 -4.97 32.50 -16.17
CA SER A 138 -5.39 33.87 -15.83
C SER A 138 -4.18 34.82 -15.71
N SER A 139 -3.05 34.33 -15.19
CA SER A 139 -1.80 35.09 -15.13
C SER A 139 -1.21 35.37 -16.50
N SER A 140 -1.38 34.48 -17.49
CA SER A 140 -0.88 34.72 -18.86
C SER A 140 -1.78 35.69 -19.63
N VAL A 141 -3.09 35.70 -19.35
CA VAL A 141 -4.06 36.63 -19.96
C VAL A 141 -3.82 38.07 -19.48
N ALA A 142 -3.40 38.25 -18.22
CA ALA A 142 -3.14 39.58 -17.65
C ALA A 142 -1.98 40.36 -18.32
N GLN A 143 -1.16 39.71 -19.15
CA GLN A 143 0.00 40.33 -19.79
C GLN A 143 -0.28 40.89 -21.21
N LEU A 144 -1.51 40.77 -21.73
CA LEU A 144 -1.84 41.17 -23.11
C LEU A 144 -2.78 42.37 -23.26
N GLU A 145 -3.28 42.97 -22.18
CA GLU A 145 -4.23 44.08 -22.27
C GLU A 145 -3.56 45.43 -21.98
N SER A 146 -2.91 45.99 -23.00
CA SER A 146 -2.67 47.44 -23.08
C SER A 146 -3.13 48.00 -24.43
N SER A 147 -4.32 48.62 -24.38
CA SER A 147 -4.91 49.65 -25.26
C SER A 147 -6.11 49.24 -26.13
N PRO A 148 -7.07 50.17 -26.33
CA PRO A 148 -8.50 49.84 -26.31
C PRO A 148 -9.21 50.04 -27.66
N SER A 149 -10.38 49.39 -27.80
CA SER A 149 -11.63 49.93 -28.38
C SER A 149 -12.40 48.83 -29.09
N SER A 150 -13.63 48.54 -28.63
CA SER A 150 -14.84 48.61 -29.46
C SER A 150 -16.04 48.08 -28.69
N SER A 151 -17.01 48.97 -28.51
CA SER A 151 -18.27 48.76 -27.81
C SER A 151 -19.21 47.88 -28.64
N SER A 152 -19.32 46.57 -28.34
CA SER A 152 -20.41 45.72 -28.86
C SER A 152 -20.76 44.47 -28.01
N ASN A 153 -20.01 44.12 -26.96
CA ASN A 153 -20.14 42.81 -26.32
C ASN A 153 -21.07 42.73 -25.08
N ILE A 154 -21.71 43.82 -24.66
CA ILE A 154 -22.53 43.81 -23.43
C ILE A 154 -23.88 43.12 -23.63
N GLN A 155 -24.36 42.98 -24.87
CA GLN A 155 -25.72 42.49 -25.12
C GLN A 155 -25.83 40.95 -25.12
N LEU A 156 -24.77 40.22 -25.50
CA LEU A 156 -24.78 38.75 -25.55
C LEU A 156 -24.64 38.09 -24.16
N LEU A 157 -23.89 38.73 -23.25
CA LEU A 157 -23.60 38.17 -21.92
C LEU A 157 -24.82 38.17 -20.99
N SER A 158 -25.82 39.03 -21.25
CA SER A 158 -27.07 39.04 -20.49
C SER A 158 -28.01 37.89 -20.86
N GLN A 159 -27.91 37.36 -22.10
CA GLN A 159 -28.79 36.30 -22.58
C GLN A 159 -28.37 34.92 -22.05
N MET A 160 -27.07 34.65 -21.89
CA MET A 160 -26.58 33.36 -21.39
C MET A 160 -26.74 33.18 -19.87
N LYS A 161 -26.74 34.27 -19.09
CA LYS A 161 -26.95 34.22 -17.63
C LYS A 161 -28.38 33.86 -17.24
N ASN A 162 -29.35 34.07 -18.13
CA ASN A 162 -30.75 33.72 -17.90
C ASN A 162 -31.05 32.25 -18.20
N THR A 163 -30.30 31.60 -19.10
CA THR A 163 -30.50 30.18 -19.43
C THR A 163 -29.92 29.24 -18.38
N GLU A 164 -28.75 29.56 -17.79
CA GLU A 164 -28.16 28.73 -16.72
C GLU A 164 -28.99 28.72 -15.43
N GLN A 165 -29.68 29.83 -15.10
CA GLN A 165 -30.55 29.91 -13.92
C GLN A 165 -31.83 29.06 -14.05
N LEU A 166 -32.25 28.76 -15.27
CA LEU A 166 -33.41 27.90 -15.54
C LEU A 166 -33.05 26.41 -15.44
N GLU A 167 -31.85 26.00 -15.84
CA GLU A 167 -31.39 24.60 -15.71
C GLU A 167 -31.06 24.21 -14.26
N GLU A 168 -30.51 25.13 -13.46
CA GLU A 168 -30.16 24.85 -12.06
C GLU A 168 -31.40 24.69 -11.15
N ARG A 169 -32.55 25.22 -11.56
CA ARG A 169 -33.84 25.04 -10.86
C ARG A 169 -34.46 23.66 -11.12
N VAL A 170 -34.24 23.07 -12.29
CA VAL A 170 -34.80 21.75 -12.65
C VAL A 170 -34.08 20.61 -11.90
N LEU A 171 -32.76 20.73 -11.69
CA LEU A 171 -31.94 19.72 -11.02
C LEU A 171 -32.12 19.63 -9.49
N ARG A 172 -32.66 20.66 -8.83
CA ARG A 172 -32.85 20.67 -7.37
C ARG A 172 -34.13 19.94 -6.90
N SER A 173 -35.01 19.53 -7.82
CA SER A 173 -36.30 18.90 -7.49
C SER A 173 -36.25 17.38 -7.23
N GLY A 174 -35.09 16.72 -7.39
CA GLY A 174 -35.01 15.26 -7.48
C GLY A 174 -34.20 14.51 -6.42
N ARG A 175 -34.23 14.88 -5.13
CA ARG A 175 -33.58 14.07 -4.07
C ARG A 175 -34.46 13.88 -2.83
N ASN A 176 -35.36 12.91 -2.89
CA ASN A 176 -35.87 12.21 -1.72
C ASN A 176 -35.44 10.74 -1.79
N GLY A 177 -34.52 10.35 -0.90
CA GLY A 177 -34.14 8.97 -0.64
C GLY A 177 -34.08 8.73 0.88
N PRO A 178 -34.56 7.58 1.38
CA PRO A 178 -34.90 7.42 2.80
C PRO A 178 -33.69 7.27 3.73
N ARG A 179 -33.89 7.72 4.98
CA ARG A 179 -32.94 7.68 6.11
C ARG A 179 -32.96 6.36 6.87
N ARG A 180 -31.75 5.97 7.34
CA ARG A 180 -31.38 5.16 8.53
C ARG A 180 -31.80 3.67 8.50
N THR A 181 -30.94 2.74 8.94
CA THR A 181 -30.67 2.48 10.37
C THR A 181 -29.22 2.10 10.71
N SER A 182 -28.89 2.35 11.97
CA SER A 182 -27.67 1.98 12.69
C SER A 182 -27.89 0.62 13.37
N SER A 183 -26.96 -0.33 13.22
CA SER A 183 -26.75 -1.40 14.19
C SER A 183 -25.25 -1.67 14.34
N LEU A 184 -24.60 -0.96 15.26
CA LEU A 184 -23.30 -1.33 15.80
C LEU A 184 -23.49 -2.56 16.68
N GLN A 185 -23.28 -3.75 16.11
CA GLN A 185 -22.95 -4.93 16.91
C GLN A 185 -21.44 -5.14 16.90
N HIS A 186 -20.93 -5.17 18.13
CA HIS A 186 -19.57 -5.42 18.56
C HIS A 186 -19.02 -6.72 17.94
N TRP A 187 -18.01 -6.62 17.07
CA TRP A 187 -17.32 -7.77 16.47
C TRP A 187 -16.05 -8.11 17.25
N ARG A 188 -15.90 -9.39 17.63
CA ARG A 188 -14.68 -9.98 18.20
C ARG A 188 -13.93 -10.75 17.10
N PRO A 189 -12.57 -10.69 17.02
CA PRO A 189 -11.81 -11.49 16.06
C PRO A 189 -11.91 -12.98 16.39
N ARG A 190 -12.25 -13.79 15.38
CA ARG A 190 -12.38 -15.24 15.48
C ARG A 190 -11.10 -15.88 14.94
N TRP A 191 -10.14 -16.18 15.82
CA TRP A 191 -8.96 -16.96 15.46
C TRP A 191 -9.32 -18.44 15.40
N ILE A 192 -8.87 -19.13 14.35
CA ILE A 192 -8.96 -20.59 14.24
C ILE A 192 -7.79 -21.16 15.06
N GLU A 193 -8.11 -21.78 16.19
CA GLU A 193 -7.13 -22.56 16.96
C GLU A 193 -6.72 -23.81 16.17
N PRO A 194 -5.44 -24.19 16.18
CA PRO A 194 -4.99 -25.41 15.52
C PRO A 194 -5.49 -26.65 16.28
N SER A 195 -6.03 -27.61 15.54
CA SER A 195 -6.32 -28.99 15.97
C SER A 195 -5.05 -29.81 16.14
#